data_AF-A0A6U3BKK2-F1
#
_entry.id   AF-A0A6U3BKK2-F1
#
_cell.length_a   1.000
_cell.length_b   1.000
_cell.length_c   1.000
_cell.angle_alpha   90.00
_cell.angle_beta   90.00
_cell.angle_gamma   90.00
#
_symmetry.space_group_name_H-M   'P 1'
#
loop_
_entity.id
_entity.type
_entity.pdbx_description
1 polymer ?
#
loop_
_entity_poly.entity_id
_entity_poly.type
_entity_poly.pdbx_seq_one_letter_code
_entity_poly.pdbx_strand_id
1 'polypeptide(L)'
;MAPDDKSRIISHPTHETIHILGTQACNNGRSCEWHDICGLLVEEDSLVRLKKVSIPSKGGALETAIAVYLVSEGLDTCRVGFLGRHCAPNASRYDGRLAQVTEVFSQNDPSPIKRKKFHHNKGFCVAKFIECTFEQETTPPSPQPEPKTKKPRSY
;
A
#
# COMPACT_ATOMS: atom_id res chain seq x y z
N MET A 1 -26.82 0.00 25.79
CA MET A 1 -25.95 -0.84 24.95
C MET A 1 -25.19 0.09 24.01
N ALA A 2 -23.98 0.50 24.40
CA ALA A 2 -23.08 1.24 23.53
C ALA A 2 -22.28 0.22 22.70
N PRO A 3 -21.94 0.49 21.43
CA PRO A 3 -21.10 -0.41 20.65
C PRO A 3 -19.64 -0.27 21.08
N ASP A 4 -18.99 -1.40 21.33
CA ASP A 4 -17.58 -1.49 21.69
C ASP A 4 -16.68 -0.93 20.59
N ASP A 5 -15.90 0.10 20.95
CA ASP A 5 -14.84 0.70 20.16
C ASP A 5 -13.66 -0.28 20.06
N LYS A 6 -13.65 -1.09 19.00
CA LYS A 6 -12.54 -1.98 18.67
C LYS A 6 -11.37 -1.13 18.16
N SER A 7 -10.51 -0.71 19.08
CA SER A 7 -9.25 -0.03 18.76
C SER A 7 -8.44 -0.83 17.73
N ARG A 8 -8.32 -0.29 16.52
CA ARG A 8 -7.49 -0.85 15.46
C ARG A 8 -6.02 -0.65 15.84
N ILE A 9 -5.33 -1.74 16.17
CA ILE A 9 -3.87 -1.70 16.31
C ILE A 9 -3.29 -1.68 14.89
N ILE A 10 -2.83 -0.51 14.45
CA ILE A 10 -2.01 -0.39 13.24
C ILE A 10 -0.59 -0.79 13.66
N SER A 11 -0.25 -2.08 13.53
CA SER A 11 1.10 -2.56 13.75
C SER A 11 1.90 -2.45 12.45
N HIS A 12 2.99 -1.68 12.47
CA HIS A 12 3.96 -1.68 11.37
C HIS A 12 5.06 -2.71 11.65
N PRO A 13 5.05 -3.85 10.95
CA PRO A 13 6.33 -4.37 10.48
C PRO A 13 6.20 -5.19 9.18
N THR A 14 6.48 -4.57 8.03
CA THR A 14 6.97 -5.32 6.87
C THR A 14 8.31 -4.80 6.42
N HIS A 15 9.27 -5.71 6.21
CA HIS A 15 10.54 -5.42 5.56
C HIS A 15 10.38 -5.12 4.06
N GLU A 16 9.17 -5.33 3.50
CA GLU A 16 8.90 -5.06 2.10
C GLU A 16 8.76 -3.55 1.87
N THR A 17 9.87 -2.95 1.46
CA THR A 17 9.93 -1.57 0.99
C THR A 17 9.53 -1.49 -0.47
N ILE A 18 8.76 -0.46 -0.81
CA ILE A 18 8.38 -0.15 -2.19
C ILE A 18 8.92 1.22 -2.57
N HIS A 19 9.20 1.38 -3.86
CA HIS A 19 9.70 2.62 -4.43
C HIS A 19 8.62 3.28 -5.27
N ILE A 20 8.20 4.48 -4.84
CA ILE A 20 7.25 5.32 -5.56
C ILE A 20 8.04 6.27 -6.45
N LEU A 21 7.75 6.25 -7.74
CA LEU A 21 8.46 6.97 -8.78
C LEU A 21 7.58 8.06 -9.39
N GLY A 22 8.24 9.11 -9.90
CA GLY A 22 7.56 10.12 -10.70
C GLY A 22 6.67 11.05 -9.89
N THR A 23 7.00 11.29 -8.62
CA THR A 23 6.23 12.21 -7.75
C THR A 23 6.37 13.67 -8.16
N GLN A 24 7.34 14.01 -9.01
CA GLN A 24 7.44 15.33 -9.64
C GLN A 24 6.98 15.35 -11.11
N ALA A 25 6.25 14.34 -11.56
CA ALA A 25 5.69 14.31 -12.92
C ALA A 25 4.20 14.70 -12.90
N CYS A 26 3.76 15.51 -13.88
CA CYS A 26 2.37 15.97 -14.01
C CYS A 26 1.51 15.13 -14.99
N ASN A 27 2.08 14.14 -15.67
CA ASN A 27 1.40 13.36 -16.71
C ASN A 27 0.76 12.07 -16.16
N ASN A 28 -0.05 11.40 -16.97
CA ASN A 28 -0.74 10.14 -16.63
C ASN A 28 -1.61 10.29 -15.38
N GLY A 29 -2.34 11.40 -15.26
CA GLY A 29 -3.24 11.67 -14.14
C GLY A 29 -2.56 12.08 -12.83
N ARG A 30 -1.27 12.45 -12.85
CA ARG A 30 -0.54 13.01 -11.68
C ARG A 30 -0.67 14.53 -11.53
N SER A 31 -1.71 15.08 -12.13
CA SER A 31 -2.16 16.47 -12.01
C SER A 31 -3.67 16.42 -11.82
N CYS A 32 -4.20 17.42 -11.13
CA CYS A 32 -5.64 17.60 -10.92
C CYS A 32 -5.98 19.09 -11.01
N GLU A 33 -7.25 19.43 -10.89
CA GLU A 33 -7.73 20.82 -10.98
C GLU A 33 -7.10 21.75 -9.94
N TRP A 34 -6.63 21.20 -8.80
CA TRP A 34 -6.03 21.98 -7.71
C TRP A 34 -4.50 21.93 -7.70
N HIS A 35 -3.89 20.98 -8.42
CA HIS A 35 -2.45 20.73 -8.34
C HIS A 35 -1.85 20.42 -9.72
N ASP A 36 -0.88 21.24 -10.14
CA ASP A 36 -0.09 20.99 -11.35
C ASP A 36 0.71 19.68 -11.24
N ILE A 37 1.18 19.36 -10.03
CA ILE A 37 1.93 18.15 -9.72
C ILE A 37 1.43 17.60 -8.38
N CYS A 38 0.53 16.62 -8.43
CA CYS A 38 -0.08 16.04 -7.24
C CYS A 38 0.92 15.38 -6.30
N GLY A 39 2.02 14.83 -6.82
CA GLY A 39 3.02 14.16 -6.01
C GLY A 39 3.84 15.08 -5.09
N LEU A 40 3.69 16.41 -5.21
CA LEU A 40 4.24 17.37 -4.25
C LEU A 40 3.51 17.37 -2.90
N LEU A 41 2.30 16.81 -2.83
CA LEU A 41 1.55 16.62 -1.58
C LEU A 41 2.08 15.47 -0.74
N VAL A 42 3.00 14.66 -1.28
CA VAL A 42 3.53 13.50 -0.57
C VAL A 42 4.62 13.94 0.39
N GLU A 43 4.36 13.74 1.67
CA GLU A 43 5.28 13.99 2.77
C GLU A 43 5.67 12.68 3.47
N GLU A 44 6.64 12.74 4.37
CA GLU A 44 6.90 11.64 5.29
C GLU A 44 5.63 11.32 6.10
N ASP A 45 5.44 10.05 6.44
CA ASP A 45 4.25 9.49 7.10
C ASP A 45 2.93 9.57 6.32
N SER A 46 2.94 10.13 5.10
CA SER A 46 1.76 10.12 4.21
C SER A 46 1.28 8.70 3.93
N LEU A 47 -0.04 8.50 4.02
CA LEU A 47 -0.69 7.24 3.66
C LEU A 47 -0.96 7.20 2.16
N VAL A 48 -0.64 6.08 1.54
CA VAL A 48 -0.89 5.87 0.11
C VAL A 48 -1.55 4.53 -0.16
N ARG A 49 -2.43 4.50 -1.17
CA ARG A 49 -3.05 3.29 -1.70
C ARG A 49 -2.53 2.97 -3.08
N LEU A 50 -2.19 1.70 -3.27
CA LEU A 50 -1.75 1.15 -4.54
C LEU A 50 -2.97 0.67 -5.33
N LYS A 51 -3.04 1.04 -6.61
CA LYS A 51 -4.10 0.58 -7.51
C LYS A 51 -3.53 0.15 -8.85
N LYS A 52 -3.93 -1.02 -9.31
CA LYS A 52 -3.69 -1.47 -10.68
C LYS A 52 -4.47 -0.57 -11.65
N VAL A 53 -3.78 -0.04 -12.65
CA VAL A 53 -4.36 0.81 -13.70
C VAL A 53 -3.78 0.46 -15.06
N SER A 54 -4.52 0.77 -16.12
CA SER A 54 -4.01 0.71 -17.49
C SER A 54 -3.69 2.14 -17.96
N ILE A 55 -2.46 2.37 -18.42
CA ILE A 55 -2.02 3.68 -18.94
C ILE A 55 -1.61 3.54 -20.40
N PRO A 56 -1.84 4.57 -21.23
CA PRO A 56 -1.35 4.56 -22.61
C PRO A 56 0.19 4.64 -22.61
N SER A 57 0.82 3.71 -23.32
CA SER A 57 2.25 3.74 -23.62
C SER A 57 2.56 4.80 -24.69
N LYS A 58 3.85 5.09 -24.88
CA LYS A 58 4.30 5.99 -25.96
C LYS A 58 3.92 5.50 -27.37
N GLY A 59 3.68 4.21 -27.55
CA GLY A 59 3.25 3.61 -28.82
C GLY A 59 1.73 3.47 -28.97
N GLY A 60 0.93 4.04 -28.05
CA GLY A 60 -0.53 3.97 -28.09
C GLY A 60 -1.14 2.69 -27.52
N ALA A 61 -0.35 1.63 -27.31
CA ALA A 61 -0.80 0.42 -26.62
C ALA A 61 -1.02 0.68 -25.12
N LEU A 62 -2.05 0.07 -24.52
CA LEU A 62 -2.27 0.14 -23.08
C LEU A 62 -1.29 -0.76 -22.33
N GLU A 63 -0.59 -0.19 -21.35
CA GLU A 63 0.31 -0.88 -20.45
C GLU A 63 -0.29 -0.96 -19.04
N THR A 64 -0.11 -2.11 -18.38
CA THR A 64 -0.46 -2.24 -16.97
C THR A 64 0.58 -1.51 -16.12
N ALA A 65 0.11 -0.66 -15.21
CA ALA A 65 0.92 0.03 -14.23
C ALA A 65 0.25 -0.03 -12.86
N ILE A 66 0.99 0.26 -11.79
CA ILE A 66 0.44 0.38 -10.45
C ILE A 66 0.56 1.85 -10.04
N ALA A 67 -0.57 2.54 -10.03
CA ALA A 67 -0.68 3.91 -9.59
C ALA A 67 -0.71 3.97 -8.06
N VAL A 68 -0.18 5.07 -7.54
CA VAL A 68 -0.16 5.39 -6.11
C VAL A 68 -1.07 6.59 -5.89
N TYR A 69 -2.04 6.45 -5.01
CA TYR A 69 -2.97 7.50 -4.61
C TYR A 69 -2.69 7.93 -3.18
N LEU A 70 -2.71 9.23 -2.92
CA LEU A 70 -2.67 9.76 -1.57
C LEU A 70 -3.99 9.46 -0.85
N VAL A 71 -3.90 8.97 0.38
CA VAL A 71 -5.06 8.67 1.21
C VAL A 71 -5.20 9.77 2.25
N SER A 72 -6.32 10.49 2.20
CA SER A 72 -6.70 11.48 3.22
C SER A 72 -8.08 11.13 3.76
N GLU A 73 -8.24 11.13 5.08
CA GLU A 73 -9.51 10.80 5.75
C GLU A 73 -10.10 9.42 5.33
N GLY A 74 -9.22 8.48 4.95
CA GLY A 74 -9.61 7.15 4.48
C GLY A 74 -10.06 7.09 3.01
N LEU A 75 -10.08 8.22 2.30
CA LEU A 75 -10.44 8.31 0.87
C LEU A 75 -9.19 8.44 0.00
N ASP A 76 -9.24 7.82 -1.17
CA ASP A 76 -8.20 7.99 -2.18
C ASP A 76 -8.43 9.31 -2.91
N THR A 77 -7.46 10.21 -2.80
CA THR A 77 -7.54 11.56 -3.35
C THR A 77 -6.77 11.64 -4.68
N CYS A 78 -5.63 12.32 -4.69
CA CYS A 78 -4.83 12.55 -5.89
C CYS A 78 -3.95 11.33 -6.20
N ARG A 79 -3.77 11.05 -7.50
CA ARG A 79 -2.72 10.13 -7.95
C ARG A 79 -1.38 10.86 -7.86
N VAL A 80 -0.47 10.34 -7.05
CA VAL A 80 0.80 11.00 -6.72
C VAL A 80 2.00 10.41 -7.44
N GLY A 81 1.92 9.16 -7.87
CA GLY A 81 3.07 8.45 -8.42
C GLY A 81 2.72 7.08 -8.97
N PHE A 82 3.76 6.31 -9.32
CA PHE A 82 3.63 4.94 -9.77
C PHE A 82 4.74 4.07 -9.17
N LEU A 83 4.49 2.77 -9.03
CA LEU A 83 5.57 1.82 -8.77
C LEU A 83 6.48 1.65 -10.00
N GLY A 84 7.68 1.11 -9.76
CA GLY A 84 8.57 0.68 -10.82
C GLY A 84 7.91 -0.34 -11.77
N ARG A 85 8.26 -0.27 -13.05
CA ARG A 85 7.71 -1.16 -14.10
C ARG A 85 7.86 -2.65 -13.80
N HIS A 86 8.90 -3.03 -13.05
CA HIS A 86 9.13 -4.41 -12.63
C HIS A 86 8.05 -4.96 -11.68
N CYS A 87 7.25 -4.11 -11.04
CA CYS A 87 6.13 -4.52 -10.19
C CYS A 87 4.88 -4.87 -11.01
N ALA A 88 4.74 -4.36 -12.24
CA ALA A 88 3.54 -4.52 -13.05
C ALA A 88 3.14 -5.98 -13.36
N PRO A 89 4.07 -6.92 -13.63
CA PRO A 89 3.71 -8.34 -13.79
C PRO A 89 3.00 -8.93 -12.58
N ASN A 90 3.31 -8.44 -11.37
CA ASN A 90 2.71 -8.88 -10.11
C ASN A 90 1.70 -7.87 -9.57
N ALA A 91 1.02 -7.10 -10.43
CA ALA A 91 0.12 -6.03 -10.00
C ALA A 91 -0.97 -6.47 -9.00
N SER A 92 -1.46 -7.71 -9.10
CA SER A 92 -2.43 -8.28 -8.16
C SER A 92 -1.94 -8.34 -6.72
N ARG A 93 -0.63 -8.46 -6.49
CA ARG A 93 -0.03 -8.44 -5.14
C ARG A 93 -0.11 -7.05 -4.50
N TYR A 94 -0.14 -6.00 -5.31
CA TYR A 94 -0.06 -4.61 -4.86
C TYR A 94 -1.43 -3.95 -4.79
N ASP A 95 -2.34 -4.35 -5.68
CA ASP A 95 -3.64 -3.73 -5.84
C ASP A 95 -4.44 -3.71 -4.53
N GLY A 96 -4.94 -2.54 -4.15
CA GLY A 96 -5.71 -2.29 -2.93
C GLY A 96 -4.90 -2.12 -1.65
N ARG A 97 -3.61 -2.47 -1.63
CA ARG A 97 -2.77 -2.38 -0.42
C ARG A 97 -2.46 -0.94 -0.02
N LEU A 98 -2.35 -0.74 1.29
CA LEU A 98 -1.92 0.51 1.89
C LEU A 98 -0.44 0.48 2.22
N ALA A 99 0.23 1.60 2.02
CA ALA A 99 1.60 1.82 2.43
C ALA A 99 1.73 3.20 3.09
N GLN A 100 2.69 3.32 3.99
CA GLN A 100 3.09 4.59 4.59
C GLN A 100 4.41 5.03 3.98
N VAL A 101 4.49 6.28 3.56
CA VAL A 101 5.73 6.88 3.07
C VAL A 101 6.69 7.06 4.24
N THR A 102 7.89 6.51 4.12
CA THR A 102 8.92 6.58 5.15
C THR A 102 10.03 7.56 4.82
N GLU A 103 10.19 7.91 3.54
CA GLU A 103 11.26 8.81 3.10
C GLU A 103 10.87 9.47 1.77
N VAL A 104 11.06 10.79 1.68
CA VAL A 104 10.82 11.58 0.46
C VAL A 104 12.14 12.17 0.00
N PHE A 105 12.52 11.92 -1.25
CA PHE A 105 13.79 12.38 -1.78
C PHE A 105 13.63 13.79 -2.33
N SER A 106 14.64 14.64 -2.11
CA SER A 106 14.67 16.01 -2.59
C SER A 106 15.69 16.21 -3.71
N GLN A 107 15.46 17.23 -4.54
CA GLN A 107 16.41 17.71 -5.53
C GLN A 107 17.74 18.14 -4.89
N ASN A 108 17.68 18.68 -3.67
CA ASN A 108 18.84 19.25 -2.97
C ASN A 108 19.34 18.32 -1.83
N ASP A 109 19.05 17.03 -1.92
CA ASP A 109 19.48 16.06 -0.91
C ASP A 109 21.02 16.04 -0.76
N PRO A 110 21.56 16.02 0.47
CA PRO A 110 23.01 15.99 0.69
C PRO A 110 23.70 14.78 0.05
N SER A 111 22.98 13.65 -0.09
CA SER A 111 23.49 12.44 -0.71
C SER A 111 23.43 12.51 -2.25
N PRO A 112 24.58 12.41 -2.95
CA PRO A 112 24.61 12.38 -4.41
C PRO A 112 23.80 11.22 -5.01
N ILE A 113 23.73 10.10 -4.30
CA ILE A 113 22.99 8.91 -4.74
C ILE A 113 21.48 9.20 -4.73
N LYS A 114 20.98 9.84 -3.67
CA LYS A 114 19.57 10.21 -3.54
C LYS A 114 19.17 11.23 -4.59
N ARG A 115 19.98 12.30 -4.80
CA ARG A 115 19.73 13.27 -5.88
C ARG A 115 19.70 12.60 -7.25
N LYS A 116 20.66 11.69 -7.53
CA LYS A 116 20.68 10.96 -8.81
C LYS A 116 19.41 10.14 -9.01
N LYS A 117 18.93 9.43 -7.97
CA LYS A 117 17.66 8.69 -8.02
C LYS A 117 16.47 9.62 -8.24
N PHE A 118 16.43 10.75 -7.55
CA PHE A 118 15.38 11.76 -7.69
C PHE A 118 15.29 12.28 -9.13
N HIS A 119 16.41 12.72 -9.72
CA HIS A 119 16.43 13.25 -11.08
C HIS A 119 16.13 12.19 -12.14
N HIS A 120 16.64 10.97 -11.96
CA HIS A 120 16.38 9.86 -12.90
C HIS A 120 14.89 9.51 -12.97
N ASN A 121 14.22 9.50 -11.81
CA ASN A 121 12.83 9.08 -11.70
C ASN A 121 11.82 10.23 -11.75
N LYS A 122 12.28 11.49 -11.84
CA LYS A 122 11.44 12.70 -11.74
C LYS A 122 10.65 12.70 -10.43
N GLY A 123 11.36 12.64 -9.31
CA GLY A 123 10.79 12.44 -7.97
C GLY A 123 10.84 10.97 -7.54
N PHE A 124 11.12 10.75 -6.25
CA PHE A 124 11.31 9.43 -5.67
C PHE A 124 10.90 9.44 -4.19
N CYS A 125 10.13 8.44 -3.78
CA CYS A 125 9.79 8.21 -2.37
C CYS A 125 9.94 6.72 -2.04
N VAL A 126 10.23 6.44 -0.77
CA VAL A 126 10.22 5.09 -0.20
C VAL A 126 9.00 4.97 0.69
N ALA A 127 8.29 3.85 0.56
CA ALA A 127 7.18 3.53 1.43
C ALA A 127 7.27 2.08 1.93
N LYS A 128 6.58 1.80 3.02
CA LYS A 128 6.44 0.46 3.60
C LYS A 128 4.99 0.09 3.71
N PHE A 129 4.66 -1.18 3.51
CA PHE A 129 3.27 -1.60 3.65
C PHE A 129 2.81 -1.51 5.10
N ILE A 130 1.55 -1.13 5.24
CA ILE A 130 0.82 -1.22 6.48
C ILE A 130 0.16 -2.59 6.49
N GLU A 131 0.66 -3.51 7.31
CA GLU A 131 -0.08 -4.74 7.57
C GLU A 131 -1.26 -4.41 8.49
N CYS A 132 -2.43 -4.94 8.14
CA CYS A 132 -3.57 -4.99 9.05
C CYS A 132 -3.72 -6.45 9.44
N THR A 133 -3.03 -6.89 10.49
CA THR A 133 -3.29 -8.20 11.08
C THR A 133 -4.63 -8.14 11.79
N PHE A 134 -5.65 -8.74 11.18
CA PHE A 134 -6.88 -9.06 11.89
C PHE A 134 -6.60 -10.33 12.70
N GLU A 135 -6.34 -10.19 14.00
CA GLU A 135 -6.48 -11.32 14.91
C GLU A 135 -7.97 -11.66 14.97
N GLN A 136 -8.37 -12.69 14.22
CA GLN A 136 -9.58 -13.42 14.57
C GLN A 136 -9.23 -14.18 15.85
N GLU A 137 -9.86 -13.84 16.97
CA GLU A 137 -9.97 -14.77 18.09
C GLU A 137 -10.61 -16.04 17.52
N THR A 138 -9.79 -17.04 17.17
CA THR A 138 -10.29 -18.40 16.97
C THR A 138 -10.78 -18.82 18.34
N THR A 139 -12.09 -18.79 18.55
CA THR A 139 -12.71 -19.44 19.71
C THR A 139 -12.14 -20.86 19.79
N PRO A 140 -11.58 -21.28 20.95
CA PRO A 140 -11.02 -22.62 21.08
C PRO A 140 -12.07 -23.66 20.70
N PRO A 141 -11.70 -24.73 19.96
CA PRO A 141 -12.65 -25.75 19.56
C PRO A 141 -13.34 -26.32 20.80
N SER A 142 -14.67 -26.34 20.77
CA SER A 142 -15.49 -26.87 21.85
C SER A 142 -15.04 -28.29 22.21
N PRO A 143 -14.96 -28.66 23.51
CA PRO A 143 -14.59 -30.01 23.90
C PRO A 143 -15.55 -31.01 23.24
N GLN A 144 -15.02 -31.95 22.47
CA GLN A 144 -15.84 -33.05 21.95
C GLN A 144 -16.29 -33.93 23.13
N PRO A 145 -17.57 -34.34 23.20
CA PRO A 145 -18.05 -35.20 24.26
C PRO A 145 -17.34 -36.56 24.18
N GLU A 146 -16.72 -36.97 25.28
CA GLU A 146 -16.07 -38.27 25.41
C GLU A 146 -17.03 -39.43 25.08
N PRO A 147 -16.56 -40.47 24.37
CA PRO A 147 -17.40 -41.62 24.06
C PRO A 147 -17.78 -42.36 25.35
N LYS A 148 -19.08 -42.39 25.65
CA LYS A 148 -19.65 -43.18 26.76
C LYS A 148 -19.27 -44.65 26.57
N THR A 149 -18.39 -45.15 27.44
CA THR A 149 -18.07 -46.58 27.55
C THR A 149 -19.35 -47.35 27.86
N LYS A 150 -19.77 -48.19 26.90
CA LYS A 150 -20.87 -49.14 27.12
C LYS A 150 -20.43 -50.15 28.18
N LYS A 151 -21.14 -50.21 29.31
CA LYS A 151 -20.94 -51.26 30.33
C LYS A 151 -21.13 -52.63 29.68
N PRO A 152 -20.26 -53.62 29.96
CA PRO A 152 -20.44 -54.97 29.43
C PRO A 152 -21.70 -55.61 30.03
N ARG A 153 -22.47 -56.26 29.17
CA ARG A 153 -23.67 -57.02 29.51
C ARG A 153 -23.22 -58.35 30.13
N SER A 154 -23.45 -58.54 31.42
CA SER A 154 -23.26 -59.83 32.09
C SER A 154 -24.30 -60.83 31.59
N TYR A 155 -23.85 -62.00 31.16
CA TYR A 155 -24.67 -63.21 30.99
C TYR A 155 -24.24 -64.22 32.04
#